data_AF-A0A6G2HGK9-F1
#
_entry.id   AF-A0A6G2HGK9-F1
#
_cell.length_a   1.000
_cell.length_b   1.000
_cell.length_c   1.000
_cell.angle_alpha   90.00
_cell.angle_beta   90.00
_cell.angle_gamma   90.00
#
_symmetry.space_group_name_H-M   'P 1'
#
loop_
_entity.id
_entity.type
_entity.pdbx_description
1 polymer ?
#
loop_
_entity_poly.entity_id
_entity_poly.type
_entity_poly.pdbx_seq_one_letter_code
_entity_poly.pdbx_strand_id
1 'polypeptide(L)'
;MNELVEAVERVVQLEATRESTLRSECSCPLDDVVLTETREVIALERGALDELRTELQRESVEIASLEASASHLETEQAVRNRDEALDGLTSHHGLLEEFETAMRAALEAIGENIDAIDSGEVPEADPEPHLQQAREALEAHNEAVDGLGKNLRILNAYLL
;
A
#
# COMPACT_ATOMS: atom_id res chain seq x y z
N MET A 1 11.68 -3.60 -6.55
CA MET A 1 10.43 -4.13 -7.16
C MET A 1 9.89 -5.38 -6.46
N ASN A 2 10.63 -6.51 -6.33
CA ASN A 2 10.11 -7.67 -5.57
C ASN A 2 9.79 -7.34 -4.11
N GLU A 3 10.66 -6.60 -3.42
CA GLU A 3 10.48 -6.24 -2.01
C GLU A 3 9.25 -5.34 -1.78
N LEU A 4 8.94 -4.45 -2.72
CA LEU A 4 7.76 -3.58 -2.65
C LEU A 4 6.46 -4.37 -2.83
N VAL A 5 6.42 -5.29 -3.80
CA VAL A 5 5.27 -6.18 -4.01
C VAL A 5 5.06 -7.07 -2.79
N GLU A 6 6.13 -7.66 -2.24
CA GLU A 6 6.06 -8.45 -1.01
C GLU A 6 5.53 -7.63 0.19
N ALA A 7 5.92 -6.36 0.32
CA ALA A 7 5.42 -5.48 1.36
C ALA A 7 3.91 -5.18 1.21
N VAL A 8 3.44 -4.90 -0.01
CA VAL A 8 2.00 -4.70 -0.29
C VAL A 8 1.21 -5.97 -0.02
N GLU A 9 1.67 -7.12 -0.52
CA GLU A 9 1.02 -8.43 -0.29
C GLU A 9 0.89 -8.73 1.21
N ARG A 10 1.94 -8.40 1.98
CA ARG A 10 1.91 -8.56 3.43
C ARG A 10 0.84 -7.71 4.10
N VAL A 11 0.68 -6.45 3.70
CA VAL A 11 -0.37 -5.57 4.23
C VAL A 11 -1.75 -6.15 3.92
N VAL A 12 -2.00 -6.56 2.67
CA VAL A 12 -3.28 -7.17 2.24
C VAL A 12 -3.58 -8.47 3.01
N GLN A 13 -2.56 -9.31 3.21
CA GLN A 13 -2.72 -10.55 3.99
C GLN A 13 -3.08 -10.26 5.45
N LEU A 14 -2.48 -9.22 6.05
CA LEU A 14 -2.75 -8.82 7.41
C LEU A 14 -4.14 -8.19 7.55
N GLU A 15 -4.61 -7.41 6.57
CA GLU A 15 -6.00 -6.91 6.52
C GLU A 15 -7.01 -8.08 6.59
N ALA A 16 -6.83 -9.10 5.74
CA ALA A 16 -7.70 -10.27 5.72
C ALA A 16 -7.62 -11.07 7.03
N THR A 17 -6.42 -11.17 7.60
CA THR A 17 -6.22 -11.80 8.92
C THR A 17 -6.99 -11.04 9.99
N ARG A 18 -6.85 -9.71 10.06
CA ARG A 18 -7.54 -8.83 11.01
C ARG A 18 -9.04 -9.01 10.93
N GLU A 19 -9.61 -8.99 9.72
CA GLU A 19 -11.05 -9.16 9.51
C GLU A 19 -11.54 -10.52 10.03
N SER A 20 -10.77 -11.58 9.76
CA SER A 20 -11.09 -12.93 10.23
C SER A 20 -10.99 -13.07 11.76
N THR A 21 -9.95 -12.47 12.36
CA THR A 21 -9.71 -12.48 13.81
C THR A 21 -10.80 -11.69 14.54
N LEU A 22 -11.12 -10.48 14.08
CA LEU A 22 -12.19 -9.66 14.66
C LEU A 22 -13.53 -10.39 14.61
N ARG A 23 -13.87 -11.02 13.48
CA ARG A 23 -15.09 -11.82 13.35
C ARG A 23 -15.12 -12.99 14.34
N SER A 24 -13.98 -13.63 14.56
CA SER A 24 -13.85 -14.73 15.51
C SER A 24 -14.05 -14.24 16.95
N GLU A 25 -13.36 -13.17 17.37
CA GLU A 25 -13.45 -12.63 18.73
C GLU A 25 -14.86 -12.07 19.03
N CYS A 26 -15.51 -11.43 18.07
CA CYS A 26 -16.89 -10.93 18.20
C CYS A 26 -17.96 -12.04 18.14
N SER A 27 -17.61 -13.30 17.82
CA SER A 27 -18.56 -14.41 17.83
C SER A 27 -18.82 -14.96 19.24
N CYS A 28 -18.01 -14.57 20.22
CA CYS A 28 -18.20 -14.87 21.63
C CYS A 28 -19.31 -14.00 22.27
N PRO A 29 -19.90 -14.42 23.40
CA PRO A 29 -20.86 -13.60 24.15
C PRO A 29 -20.26 -12.23 24.50
N LEU A 30 -21.05 -11.17 24.28
CA LEU A 30 -20.64 -9.76 24.41
C LEU A 30 -20.03 -9.38 25.78
N ASP A 31 -20.38 -10.10 26.85
CA ASP A 31 -19.93 -9.80 28.21
C ASP A 31 -18.43 -10.13 28.44
N ASP A 32 -17.79 -10.88 27.54
CA ASP A 32 -16.38 -11.32 27.64
C ASP A 32 -15.57 -11.00 26.36
N VAL A 33 -16.01 -10.07 25.50
CA VAL A 33 -15.28 -9.74 24.26
C VAL A 33 -13.97 -9.03 24.61
N VAL A 34 -12.86 -9.75 24.49
CA VAL A 34 -11.52 -9.21 24.61
C VAL A 34 -10.87 -9.30 23.24
N LEU A 35 -10.55 -8.15 22.64
CA LEU A 35 -10.00 -8.04 21.28
C LEU A 35 -8.46 -8.15 21.25
N THR A 36 -7.89 -9.08 22.02
CA THR A 36 -6.43 -9.19 22.17
C THR A 36 -5.76 -9.58 20.85
N GLU A 37 -6.28 -10.60 20.17
CA GLU A 37 -5.69 -11.08 18.91
C GLU A 37 -5.87 -10.02 17.82
N THR A 38 -7.03 -9.35 17.74
CA THR A 38 -7.23 -8.25 16.79
C THR A 38 -6.20 -7.13 17.01
N ARG A 39 -5.88 -6.78 18.26
CA ARG A 39 -4.84 -5.77 18.57
C ARG A 39 -3.45 -6.20 18.13
N GLU A 40 -3.11 -7.47 18.34
CA GLU A 40 -1.83 -8.02 17.89
C GLU A 40 -1.71 -7.95 16.36
N VAL A 41 -2.77 -8.31 15.63
CA VAL A 41 -2.80 -8.21 14.16
C VAL A 41 -2.70 -6.76 13.70
N ILE A 42 -3.41 -5.81 14.34
CA ILE A 42 -3.28 -4.38 14.03
C ILE A 42 -1.84 -3.88 14.23
N ALA A 43 -1.17 -4.31 15.30
CA ALA A 43 0.23 -3.95 15.52
C ALA A 43 1.15 -4.50 14.42
N LEU A 44 0.92 -5.73 13.97
CA LEU A 44 1.64 -6.32 12.85
C LEU A 44 1.36 -5.58 11.53
N GLU A 45 0.11 -5.20 11.28
CA GLU A 45 -0.30 -4.46 10.08
C GLU A 45 0.31 -3.05 10.04
N ARG A 46 0.37 -2.36 11.18
CA ARG A 46 1.10 -1.09 11.31
C ARG A 46 2.60 -1.26 11.01
N GLY A 47 3.20 -2.34 11.49
CA GLY A 47 4.59 -2.68 11.17
C GLY A 47 4.80 -2.93 9.67
N ALA A 48 3.89 -3.66 9.02
CA ALA A 48 3.94 -3.88 7.57
C ALA A 48 3.77 -2.58 6.76
N LEU A 49 2.93 -1.65 7.21
CA LEU A 49 2.82 -0.33 6.58
C LEU A 49 4.08 0.51 6.77
N ASP A 50 4.79 0.39 7.89
CA ASP A 50 6.10 1.03 8.07
C ASP A 50 7.18 0.44 7.16
N GLU A 51 7.16 -0.87 6.96
CA GLU A 51 8.01 -1.55 5.97
C GLU A 51 7.67 -1.05 4.55
N LEU A 52 6.38 -1.04 4.16
CA LEU A 52 5.93 -0.54 2.86
C LEU A 52 6.37 0.90 2.61
N ARG A 53 6.18 1.80 3.58
CA ARG A 53 6.64 3.19 3.49
C ARG A 53 8.14 3.31 3.28
N THR A 54 8.92 2.45 3.94
CA THR A 54 10.38 2.42 3.77
C THR A 54 10.76 2.01 2.34
N GLU A 55 10.06 1.01 1.79
CA GLU A 55 10.27 0.56 0.42
C GLU A 55 9.84 1.61 -0.61
N LEU A 56 8.73 2.31 -0.38
CA LEU A 56 8.30 3.45 -1.21
C LEU A 56 9.37 4.55 -1.22
N GLN A 57 9.90 4.94 -0.06
CA GLN A 57 10.98 5.93 0.00
C GLN A 57 12.23 5.49 -0.78
N ARG A 58 12.57 4.19 -0.74
CA ARG A 58 13.69 3.65 -1.53
C ARG A 58 13.39 3.75 -3.02
N GLU A 59 12.21 3.32 -3.45
CA GLU A 59 11.78 3.37 -4.85
C GLU A 59 11.76 4.81 -5.39
N SER A 60 11.29 5.78 -4.61
CA SER A 60 11.31 7.19 -4.98
C SER A 60 12.72 7.69 -5.33
N VAL A 61 13.73 7.26 -4.55
CA VAL A 61 15.14 7.56 -4.84
C VAL A 61 15.63 6.84 -6.10
N GLU A 62 15.21 5.59 -6.32
CA GLU A 62 15.55 4.82 -7.52
C GLU A 62 14.95 5.46 -8.78
N ILE A 63 13.69 5.92 -8.74
CA ILE A 63 13.03 6.64 -9.83
C ILE A 63 13.80 7.93 -10.15
N ALA A 64 14.14 8.73 -9.14
CA ALA A 64 14.91 9.97 -9.34
C ALA A 64 16.30 9.69 -9.93
N SER A 65 16.95 8.59 -9.50
CA SER A 65 18.22 8.16 -10.09
C SER A 65 18.06 7.74 -11.55
N LEU A 66 16.99 7.02 -11.89
CA LEU A 66 16.70 6.59 -13.26
C LEU A 66 16.42 7.78 -14.18
N GLU A 67 15.66 8.77 -13.71
CA GLU A 67 15.40 10.02 -14.42
C GLU A 67 16.72 10.75 -14.73
N ALA A 68 17.58 10.91 -13.72
CA ALA A 68 18.89 11.53 -13.90
C ALA A 68 19.75 10.75 -14.91
N SER A 69 19.78 9.42 -14.80
CA SER A 69 20.51 8.55 -15.70
C SER A 69 19.96 8.57 -17.12
N ALA A 70 18.66 8.70 -17.34
CA ALA A 70 18.03 8.70 -18.66
C ALA A 70 17.94 10.08 -19.32
N SER A 71 18.38 11.14 -18.64
CA SER A 71 18.34 12.53 -19.13
C SER A 71 19.13 12.77 -20.42
N HIS A 72 20.16 11.95 -20.69
CA HIS A 72 21.03 12.06 -21.87
C HIS A 72 20.47 11.39 -23.13
N LEU A 73 19.31 10.73 -23.05
CA LEU A 73 18.68 10.10 -24.21
C LEU A 73 18.09 11.19 -25.13
N GLU A 74 18.62 11.31 -26.35
CA GLU A 74 18.23 12.37 -27.29
C GLU A 74 17.39 11.86 -28.49
N THR A 75 17.40 10.55 -28.74
CA THR A 75 16.64 10.00 -29.88
C THR A 75 15.15 10.05 -29.56
N GLU A 76 14.31 10.55 -30.47
CA GLU A 76 12.84 10.69 -30.23
C GLU A 76 12.16 9.41 -29.73
N GLN A 77 12.60 8.23 -30.20
CA GLN A 77 12.08 6.96 -29.72
C GLN A 77 12.55 6.64 -28.29
N ALA A 78 13.81 6.95 -27.96
CA ALA A 78 14.37 6.74 -26.63
C ALA A 78 13.77 7.72 -25.60
N VAL A 79 13.54 8.98 -26.00
CA VAL A 79 12.83 9.99 -25.19
C VAL A 79 11.41 9.54 -24.88
N ARG A 80 10.63 9.15 -25.89
CA ARG A 80 9.26 8.65 -25.67
C ARG A 80 9.21 7.45 -24.73
N ASN A 81 10.07 6.46 -24.95
CA ASN A 81 10.11 5.28 -24.08
C ASN A 81 10.57 5.62 -22.65
N ARG A 82 11.48 6.58 -22.48
CA ARG A 82 11.89 7.08 -21.16
C ARG A 82 10.72 7.73 -20.46
N ASP A 83 10.08 8.69 -21.11
CA ASP A 83 8.98 9.47 -20.52
C ASP A 83 7.82 8.54 -20.16
N GLU A 84 7.42 7.62 -21.05
CA GLU A 84 6.38 6.62 -20.75
C GLU A 84 6.76 5.68 -19.60
N ALA A 85 8.03 5.31 -19.45
CA ALA A 85 8.48 4.47 -18.34
C ALA A 85 8.53 5.23 -17.01
N LEU A 86 9.00 6.48 -17.02
CA LEU A 86 9.04 7.35 -15.85
C LEU A 86 7.63 7.71 -15.39
N ASP A 87 6.76 8.13 -16.30
CA ASP A 87 5.35 8.43 -16.00
C ASP A 87 4.65 7.21 -15.38
N GLY A 88 4.89 6.02 -15.94
CA GLY A 88 4.34 4.78 -15.39
C GLY A 88 4.89 4.45 -14.00
N LEU A 89 6.20 4.63 -13.76
CA LEU A 89 6.82 4.41 -12.45
C LEU A 89 6.29 5.40 -11.41
N THR A 90 6.20 6.68 -11.76
CA THR A 90 5.66 7.72 -10.88
C THR A 90 4.18 7.47 -10.58
N SER A 91 3.39 7.05 -11.57
CA SER A 91 1.98 6.71 -11.37
C SER A 91 1.81 5.49 -10.45
N HIS A 92 2.56 4.41 -10.70
CA HIS A 92 2.58 3.23 -9.83
C HIS A 92 2.93 3.61 -8.39
N HIS A 93 4.01 4.37 -8.22
CA HIS A 93 4.50 4.81 -6.93
C HIS A 93 3.45 5.63 -6.17
N GLY A 94 2.86 6.63 -6.82
CA GLY A 94 1.83 7.47 -6.20
C GLY A 94 0.58 6.68 -5.77
N LEU A 95 0.16 5.69 -6.56
CA LEU A 95 -0.97 4.83 -6.20
C LEU A 95 -0.68 3.97 -4.96
N LEU A 96 0.55 3.51 -4.78
CA LEU A 96 0.94 2.79 -3.57
C LEU A 96 1.07 3.72 -2.35
N GLU A 97 1.47 4.97 -2.52
CA GLU A 97 1.42 5.98 -1.45
C GLU A 97 -0.03 6.27 -1.02
N GLU A 98 -0.96 6.36 -1.98
CA GLU A 98 -2.39 6.52 -1.71
C GLU A 98 -2.96 5.31 -0.94
N PHE A 99 -2.62 4.10 -1.38
CA PHE A 99 -2.97 2.85 -0.68
C PHE A 99 -2.44 2.86 0.77
N GLU A 100 -1.15 3.15 0.96
CA GLU A 100 -0.51 3.16 2.28
C GLU A 100 -1.17 4.17 3.23
N THR A 101 -1.44 5.38 2.71
CA THR A 101 -2.09 6.45 3.47
C THR A 101 -3.51 6.06 3.87
N ALA A 102 -4.29 5.52 2.94
CA ALA A 102 -5.67 5.09 3.19
C ALA A 102 -5.72 3.94 4.20
N MET A 103 -4.82 2.95 4.10
CA MET A 103 -4.73 1.85 5.07
C MET A 103 -4.37 2.33 6.47
N ARG A 104 -3.48 3.32 6.61
CA ARG A 104 -3.19 3.92 7.92
C ARG A 104 -4.41 4.59 8.54
N ALA A 105 -5.15 5.38 7.76
CA ALA A 105 -6.36 6.04 8.22
C ALA A 105 -7.44 5.02 8.65
N ALA A 106 -7.59 3.93 7.89
CA ALA A 106 -8.47 2.83 8.27
C ALA A 106 -8.05 2.19 9.61
N LEU A 107 -6.75 1.93 9.82
CA LEU A 107 -6.24 1.37 11.07
C LEU A 107 -6.32 2.32 12.27
N GLU A 108 -6.31 3.63 12.02
CA GLU A 108 -6.56 4.64 13.06
C GLU A 108 -8.02 4.56 13.51
N ALA A 109 -8.97 4.63 12.58
CA ALA A 109 -10.40 4.50 12.87
C ALA A 109 -10.76 3.16 13.56
N ILE A 110 -10.18 2.05 13.11
CA ILE A 110 -10.35 0.74 13.77
C ILE A 110 -9.79 0.76 15.19
N GLY A 111 -8.61 1.36 15.39
CA GLY A 111 -8.01 1.51 16.71
C GLY A 111 -8.89 2.31 17.67
N GLU A 112 -9.40 3.46 17.22
CA GLU A 112 -10.32 4.31 17.99
C GLU A 112 -11.58 3.55 18.40
N ASN A 113 -12.17 2.78 17.49
CA ASN A 113 -13.34 1.96 17.78
C ASN A 113 -13.06 0.87 18.82
N ILE A 114 -11.90 0.23 18.74
CA ILE A 114 -11.47 -0.78 19.70
C ILE A 114 -11.28 -0.16 21.09
N ASP A 115 -10.71 1.04 21.18
CA ASP A 115 -10.54 1.76 22.45
C ASP A 115 -11.87 2.24 23.04
N ALA A 116 -12.83 2.62 22.18
CA ALA A 116 -14.20 2.95 22.59
C ALA A 116 -14.90 1.73 23.21
N ILE A 117 -14.80 0.55 22.58
CA ILE A 117 -15.37 -0.71 23.10
C ILE A 117 -14.85 -1.01 24.50
N ASP A 118 -13.53 -0.93 24.71
CA ASP A 118 -12.89 -1.18 26.01
C ASP A 118 -13.34 -0.20 27.09
N SER A 119 -13.65 1.03 26.70
CA SER A 119 -14.13 2.08 27.59
C SER A 119 -15.63 2.00 27.88
N GLY A 120 -16.35 1.08 27.23
CA GLY A 120 -17.80 0.97 27.29
C GLY A 120 -18.54 2.07 26.49
N GLU A 121 -17.84 2.72 25.57
CA GLU A 121 -18.37 3.72 24.65
C GLU A 121 -18.87 3.08 23.35
N VAL A 122 -19.66 3.83 22.59
CA VAL A 122 -20.14 3.39 21.28
C VAL A 122 -19.08 3.72 20.24
N PRO A 123 -18.66 2.77 19.39
CA PRO A 123 -17.80 3.05 18.24
C PRO A 123 -18.44 4.06 17.28
N GLU A 124 -17.70 5.11 16.90
CA GLU A 124 -18.19 6.17 16.02
C GLU A 124 -17.34 6.37 14.76
N ALA A 125 -16.07 5.92 14.75
CA ALA A 125 -15.20 6.07 13.60
C ALA A 125 -15.61 5.09 12.49
N ASP A 126 -15.71 5.56 11.25
CA ASP A 126 -16.05 4.71 10.11
C ASP A 126 -14.78 4.41 9.28
N PRO A 127 -14.24 3.18 9.33
CA PRO A 127 -13.06 2.83 8.54
C PRO A 127 -13.39 2.52 7.06
N GLU A 128 -14.65 2.29 6.70
CA GLU A 128 -15.01 1.80 5.35
C GLU A 128 -14.63 2.78 4.22
N PRO A 129 -14.81 4.11 4.36
CA PRO A 129 -14.35 5.04 3.34
C PRO A 129 -12.85 4.92 3.04
N HIS A 130 -12.04 4.69 4.07
CA HIS A 130 -10.60 4.54 3.95
C HIS A 130 -10.21 3.18 3.34
N LEU A 131 -10.89 2.10 3.75
CA LEU A 131 -10.69 0.78 3.15
C LEU A 131 -11.09 0.76 1.67
N GLN A 132 -12.19 1.43 1.31
CA GLN A 132 -12.61 1.55 -0.08
C GLN A 132 -11.58 2.33 -0.90
N GLN A 133 -11.07 3.45 -0.39
CA GLN A 133 -10.01 4.21 -1.05
C GLN A 133 -8.75 3.37 -1.25
N ALA A 134 -8.33 2.58 -0.24
CA ALA A 134 -7.18 1.69 -0.36
C ALA A 134 -7.39 0.65 -1.48
N ARG A 135 -8.57 0.02 -1.56
CA ARG A 135 -8.89 -0.95 -2.61
C ARG A 135 -8.85 -0.33 -4.01
N GLU A 136 -9.43 0.87 -4.17
CA GLU A 136 -9.41 1.61 -5.44
C GLU A 136 -7.99 1.96 -5.88
N ALA A 137 -7.15 2.42 -4.95
CA ALA A 137 -5.75 2.71 -5.23
C ALA A 137 -4.97 1.46 -5.66
N LEU A 138 -5.21 0.32 -5.00
CA LEU A 138 -4.56 -0.95 -5.35
C LEU A 138 -5.04 -1.51 -6.69
N GLU A 139 -6.33 -1.36 -7.03
CA GLU A 139 -6.88 -1.74 -8.34
C GLU A 139 -6.26 -0.90 -9.45
N ALA A 140 -6.25 0.42 -9.30
CA ALA A 140 -5.62 1.34 -10.26
C ALA A 140 -4.11 1.06 -10.39
N HIS A 141 -3.43 0.73 -9.29
CA HIS A 141 -2.03 0.33 -9.30
C HIS A 141 -1.81 -0.91 -10.19
N ASN A 142 -2.65 -1.94 -10.05
CA ASN A 142 -2.52 -3.17 -10.83
C ASN A 142 -2.69 -2.91 -12.34
N GLU A 143 -3.62 -2.01 -12.71
CA GLU A 143 -3.78 -1.56 -14.09
C GLU A 143 -2.55 -0.81 -14.61
N ALA A 144 -1.95 0.05 -13.79
CA ALA A 144 -0.76 0.82 -14.15
C ALA A 144 0.48 -0.07 -14.39
N VAL A 145 0.66 -1.12 -13.57
CA VAL A 145 1.83 -2.02 -13.64
C VAL A 145 1.80 -2.92 -14.87
N ASP A 146 0.62 -3.33 -15.34
CA ASP A 146 0.47 -4.21 -16.51
C ASP A 146 1.09 -3.63 -17.80
N GLY A 147 1.15 -2.30 -17.92
CA GLY A 147 1.83 -1.60 -19.03
C GLY A 147 3.33 -1.37 -18.83
N LEU A 148 3.79 -1.33 -17.57
CA LEU A 148 5.10 -0.81 -17.20
C LEU A 148 6.27 -1.72 -17.60
N GLY A 149 6.07 -3.04 -17.47
CA GLY A 149 7.15 -4.02 -17.67
C GLY A 149 7.74 -4.03 -19.08
N LYS A 150 6.95 -3.68 -20.11
CA LYS A 150 7.43 -3.58 -21.49
C LYS A 150 8.31 -2.33 -21.68
N ASN A 151 7.90 -1.20 -21.13
CA ASN A 151 8.58 0.08 -21.30
C ASN A 151 9.91 0.10 -20.54
N LEU A 152 9.96 -0.48 -19.34
CA LEU A 152 11.21 -0.62 -18.57
C LEU A 152 12.25 -1.51 -19.26
N ARG A 153 11.83 -2.61 -19.89
CA ARG A 153 12.75 -3.45 -20.67
C ARG A 153 13.37 -2.68 -21.84
N ILE A 154 12.59 -1.84 -22.50
CA ILE A 154 13.07 -1.02 -23.62
C ILE A 154 14.00 0.08 -23.12
N LEU A 155 13.66 0.77 -22.03
CA LEU A 155 14.50 1.81 -21.44
C LEU A 155 15.85 1.24 -20.97
N ASN A 156 15.85 0.09 -20.29
CA ASN A 156 17.09 -0.59 -19.88
C ASN A 156 18.00 -0.95 -21.05
N ALA A 157 17.44 -1.26 -22.23
CA ALA A 157 18.23 -1.54 -23.42
C ALA A 157 18.96 -0.29 -23.97
N TYR A 158 18.51 0.92 -23.64
CA TYR A 158 19.18 2.16 -23.99
C TYR A 158 20.23 2.63 -22.97
N LEU A 159 20.19 2.09 -21.75
CA LEU A 159 21.08 2.47 -20.64
C LEU A 159 22.28 1.52 -20.45
N LEU A 160 22.33 0.41 -21.18
CA LEU A 160 23.43 -0.57 -21.24
C LEU A 160 24.34 -0.32 -22.44
#